data_AF-A0A2J0JIT4-F1
#
_entry.id   AF-A0A2J0JIT4-F1
#
_cell.length_a   1.000
_cell.length_b   1.000
_cell.length_c   1.000
_cell.angle_alpha   90.00
_cell.angle_beta   90.00
_cell.angle_gamma   90.00
#
_symmetry.space_group_name_H-M   'P 1'
#
loop_
_entity.id
_entity.type
_entity.pdbx_description
1 polymer ?
#
loop_
_entity_poly.entity_id
_entity_poly.type
_entity_poly.pdbx_seq_one_letter_code
_entity_poly.pdbx_strand_id
1 'polypeptide(L)'
;MKKKLIVLSSSVLGFMPFVVFAQVSTGCSDPQYAGKIQGILCTIGNILDTIIPILVVLGVVYFVYGVVMFVIASEEEAKTKGRNSMIYGIIGLVVIIAMWGLVGIVMRTFNVDNTGTLPGNIPSVSF
;
A
#
# COMPACT_ATOMS: atom_id res chain seq x y z
N MET A 1 -27.20 25.18 -6.10
CA MET A 1 -26.76 23.78 -5.87
C MET A 1 -25.70 23.29 -6.85
N LYS A 2 -25.73 23.67 -8.15
CA LYS A 2 -24.77 23.22 -9.18
C LYS A 2 -23.28 23.52 -8.89
N LYS A 3 -22.99 24.64 -8.21
CA LYS A 3 -21.61 25.05 -7.87
C LYS A 3 -20.95 24.18 -6.78
N LYS A 4 -21.75 23.55 -5.92
CA LYS A 4 -21.25 22.65 -4.86
C LYS A 4 -20.82 21.29 -5.42
N LEU A 5 -21.47 20.84 -6.51
CA LEU A 5 -21.14 19.60 -7.19
C LEU A 5 -19.79 19.68 -7.92
N ILE A 6 -19.49 20.84 -8.55
CA ILE A 6 -18.21 21.09 -9.21
C ILE A 6 -17.06 21.14 -8.20
N VAL A 7 -17.27 21.77 -7.04
CA VAL A 7 -16.24 21.87 -5.98
C VAL A 7 -15.97 20.50 -5.31
N LEU A 8 -16.98 19.63 -5.18
CA LEU A 8 -16.76 18.26 -4.70
C LEU A 8 -15.98 17.40 -5.71
N SER A 9 -16.23 17.59 -7.01
CA SER A 9 -15.51 16.89 -8.08
C SER A 9 -14.03 17.29 -8.13
N SER A 10 -13.70 18.55 -7.89
CA SER A 10 -12.30 19.01 -7.86
C SER A 10 -11.48 18.44 -6.67
N SER A 11 -12.09 18.24 -5.50
CA SER A 11 -11.38 17.59 -4.38
C SER A 11 -11.12 16.10 -4.64
N VAL A 12 -12.02 15.42 -5.36
CA VAL A 12 -11.82 14.00 -5.73
C VAL A 12 -10.71 13.84 -6.78
N LEU A 13 -10.61 14.77 -7.73
CA LEU A 13 -9.52 14.82 -8.72
C LEU A 13 -8.15 15.06 -8.09
N GLY A 14 -8.05 15.86 -7.02
CA GLY A 14 -6.80 16.10 -6.29
C GLY A 14 -6.22 14.86 -5.63
N PHE A 15 -7.06 13.84 -5.35
CA PHE A 15 -6.63 12.57 -4.77
C PHE A 15 -6.47 11.43 -5.79
N MET A 16 -6.87 11.62 -7.06
CA MET A 16 -6.72 10.60 -8.11
C MET A 16 -5.31 10.02 -8.25
N PRO A 17 -4.22 10.81 -8.14
CA PRO A 17 -2.87 10.26 -8.26
C PRO A 17 -2.59 9.19 -7.20
N PHE A 18 -3.15 9.34 -5.99
CA PHE A 18 -2.95 8.38 -4.91
C PHE A 18 -3.77 7.10 -5.09
N VAL A 19 -4.88 7.14 -5.84
CA VAL A 19 -5.71 5.96 -6.14
C VAL A 19 -5.13 5.13 -7.28
N VAL A 20 -4.42 5.75 -8.23
CA VAL A 20 -3.69 5.02 -9.30
C VAL A 20 -2.63 4.08 -8.72
N PHE A 21 -1.98 4.46 -7.62
CA PHE A 21 -1.04 3.59 -6.91
C PHE A 21 -1.69 2.42 -6.16
N ALA A 22 -3.03 2.36 -6.07
CA ALA A 22 -3.75 1.20 -5.52
C ALA A 22 -4.05 0.13 -6.58
N GLN A 23 -3.84 0.43 -7.86
CA GLN A 23 -4.06 -0.52 -8.96
C GLN A 23 -2.82 -1.37 -9.18
N VAL A 24 -2.53 -2.27 -8.26
CA VAL A 24 -1.53 -3.31 -8.54
C VAL A 24 -2.23 -4.44 -9.29
N SER A 25 -1.87 -4.61 -10.57
CA SER A 25 -2.30 -5.76 -11.35
C SER A 25 -1.33 -6.91 -11.07
N THR A 26 -1.64 -7.71 -10.06
CA THR A 26 -1.03 -9.01 -9.91
C THR A 26 -1.55 -9.91 -11.04
N GLY A 27 -0.65 -10.46 -11.86
CA GLY A 27 -0.95 -11.34 -13.01
C GLY A 27 -1.51 -12.71 -12.62
N CYS A 28 -2.43 -12.74 -11.66
CA CYS A 28 -2.81 -13.91 -10.88
C CYS A 28 -4.22 -14.43 -11.22
N SER A 29 -4.82 -13.94 -12.29
CA SER A 29 -6.15 -14.34 -12.78
C SER A 29 -6.10 -15.45 -13.85
N ASP A 30 -4.95 -16.09 -14.04
CA ASP A 30 -4.84 -17.21 -14.97
C ASP A 30 -5.49 -18.48 -14.39
N PRO A 31 -6.52 -19.07 -15.04
CA PRO A 31 -7.15 -20.31 -14.60
C PRO A 31 -6.18 -21.50 -14.49
N GLN A 32 -4.97 -21.40 -15.03
CA GLN A 32 -3.91 -22.43 -14.98
C GLN A 32 -3.42 -22.76 -13.55
N TYR A 33 -3.68 -21.91 -12.55
CA TYR A 33 -3.20 -22.09 -11.17
C TYR A 33 -4.28 -22.52 -10.16
N ALA A 34 -5.51 -22.78 -10.61
CA ALA A 34 -6.61 -23.25 -9.76
C ALA A 34 -6.24 -24.58 -9.08
N GLY A 35 -6.11 -24.58 -7.75
CA GLY A 35 -5.78 -25.75 -6.94
C GLY A 35 -4.29 -25.98 -6.64
N LYS A 36 -3.38 -25.11 -7.11
CA LYS A 36 -1.94 -25.17 -6.78
C LYS A 36 -1.57 -24.20 -5.66
N ILE A 37 -0.42 -24.44 -5.01
CA ILE A 37 0.16 -23.53 -3.99
C ILE A 37 0.26 -22.09 -4.52
N GLN A 38 0.52 -21.94 -5.82
CA GLN A 38 0.54 -20.65 -6.50
C GLN A 38 -0.81 -19.91 -6.42
N GLY A 39 -1.95 -20.60 -6.52
CA GLY A 39 -3.27 -20.00 -6.36
C GLY A 39 -3.57 -19.48 -4.94
N ILE A 40 -3.06 -20.15 -3.90
CA ILE A 40 -3.14 -19.68 -2.51
C ILE A 40 -2.29 -18.42 -2.32
N LEU A 41 -1.03 -18.43 -2.79
CA LEU A 41 -0.14 -17.28 -2.74
C LEU A 41 -0.72 -16.07 -3.48
N CYS A 42 -1.34 -16.30 -4.63
CA CYS A 42 -2.05 -15.29 -5.41
C CYS A 42 -3.23 -14.68 -4.64
N THR A 43 -4.03 -15.51 -3.98
CA THR A 43 -5.18 -15.04 -3.19
C THR A 43 -4.72 -14.18 -2.01
N ILE A 44 -3.67 -14.61 -1.31
CA ILE A 44 -3.06 -13.86 -0.19
C ILE A 44 -2.47 -12.54 -0.71
N GLY A 45 -1.74 -12.57 -1.83
CA GLY A 45 -1.19 -11.38 -2.47
C GLY A 45 -2.26 -10.33 -2.77
N ASN A 46 -3.36 -10.74 -3.42
CA ASN A 46 -4.47 -9.83 -3.75
C ASN A 46 -5.12 -9.19 -2.51
N ILE A 47 -5.24 -9.95 -1.42
CA ILE A 47 -5.78 -9.44 -0.15
C ILE A 47 -4.82 -8.41 0.44
N LEU A 48 -3.52 -8.72 0.49
CA LEU A 48 -2.50 -7.81 1.02
C LEU A 48 -2.42 -6.54 0.16
N ASP A 49 -2.42 -6.66 -1.15
CA ASP A 49 -2.37 -5.52 -2.07
C ASP A 49 -3.56 -4.58 -1.97
N THR A 50 -4.72 -5.08 -1.54
CA THR A 50 -5.90 -4.25 -1.25
C THR A 50 -5.82 -3.60 0.14
N ILE A 51 -5.34 -4.33 1.14
CA ILE A 51 -5.30 -3.88 2.54
C ILE A 51 -4.19 -2.86 2.78
N ILE A 52 -3.01 -3.06 2.19
CA ILE A 52 -1.84 -2.20 2.38
C ILE A 52 -2.12 -0.72 2.03
N PRO A 53 -2.69 -0.35 0.87
CA PRO A 53 -2.96 1.05 0.56
C PRO A 53 -3.97 1.68 1.53
N ILE A 54 -4.93 0.91 2.05
CA ILE A 54 -5.86 1.38 3.09
C ILE A 54 -5.10 1.69 4.39
N LEU A 55 -4.16 0.83 4.79
CA LEU A 55 -3.29 1.05 5.95
C LEU A 55 -2.41 2.30 5.77
N VAL A 56 -1.87 2.53 4.56
CA VAL A 56 -1.07 3.73 4.27
C VAL A 56 -1.91 4.99 4.44
N VAL A 57 -3.12 5.03 3.88
CA VAL A 57 -4.03 6.18 4.03
C VAL A 57 -4.35 6.43 5.49
N LEU A 58 -4.67 5.38 6.26
CA LEU A 58 -4.96 5.50 7.68
C LEU A 58 -3.73 5.97 8.48
N GLY A 59 -2.53 5.47 8.14
CA GLY A 59 -1.27 5.88 8.73
C GLY A 59 -0.95 7.36 8.48
N VAL A 60 -1.18 7.84 7.25
CA VAL A 60 -1.02 9.27 6.91
C VAL A 60 -2.01 10.14 7.70
N VAL A 61 -3.27 9.73 7.82
CA VAL A 61 -4.26 10.46 8.62
C VAL A 61 -3.84 10.53 10.09
N TYR A 62 -3.37 9.42 10.65
CA TYR A 62 -2.89 9.36 12.04
C TYR A 62 -1.65 10.22 12.26
N PHE A 63 -0.73 10.21 11.29
CA PHE A 63 0.45 11.09 11.29
C PHE A 63 0.05 12.56 11.28
N VAL A 64 -0.84 12.99 10.38
CA VAL A 64 -1.32 14.37 10.31
C VAL A 64 -2.02 14.77 11.61
N TYR A 65 -2.85 13.89 12.20
CA TYR A 65 -3.48 14.14 13.49
C TYR A 65 -2.45 14.35 14.61
N GLY A 66 -1.40 13.52 14.66
CA GLY A 66 -0.30 13.68 15.61
C GLY A 66 0.46 15.00 15.46
N VAL A 67 0.71 15.43 14.21
CA VAL A 67 1.36 16.72 13.91
C VAL A 67 0.49 17.89 14.36
N VAL A 68 -0.81 17.88 14.04
CA VAL A 68 -1.74 18.94 14.44
C VAL A 68 -1.81 19.04 15.96
N MET A 69 -1.94 17.90 16.66
CA MET A 69 -1.99 17.85 18.12
C MET A 69 -0.69 18.35 18.77
N PHE A 70 0.47 18.07 18.16
CA PHE A 70 1.76 18.59 18.61
C PHE A 70 1.90 20.10 18.43
N VAL A 71 1.40 20.67 17.32
CA VAL A 71 1.52 22.11 17.02
C VAL A 71 0.57 22.96 17.87
N ILE A 72 -0.65 22.49 18.14
CA ILE A 72 -1.63 23.23 18.95
C ILE A 72 -1.41 23.09 20.46
N ALA A 73 -0.56 22.14 20.88
CA ALA A 73 -0.29 21.90 22.29
C ALA A 73 0.55 23.02 22.93
N SER A 74 -0.07 23.79 23.81
CA SER A 74 0.56 24.85 24.61
C SER A 74 1.12 24.34 25.95
N GLU A 75 0.46 23.35 26.55
CA GLU A 75 0.81 22.72 27.83
C GLU A 75 1.91 21.65 27.66
N GLU A 76 2.80 21.50 28.66
CA GLU A 76 3.95 20.58 28.58
C GLU A 76 3.52 19.10 28.46
N GLU A 77 2.47 18.69 29.17
CA GLU A 77 1.89 17.34 29.07
C GLU A 77 1.23 17.07 27.70
N ALA A 78 0.59 18.08 27.12
CA ALA A 78 -0.03 17.97 25.80
C ALA A 78 1.03 17.84 24.70
N LYS A 79 2.18 18.52 24.86
CA LYS A 79 3.32 18.41 23.94
C LYS A 79 3.95 17.03 23.95
N THR A 80 4.09 16.39 25.11
CA THR A 80 4.60 15.00 25.20
C THR A 80 3.64 14.02 24.53
N LYS A 81 2.33 14.19 24.71
CA LYS A 81 1.32 13.33 24.07
C LYS A 81 1.27 13.51 22.54
N GLY A 82 1.39 14.74 22.05
CA GLY A 82 1.49 15.04 20.62
C GLY A 82 2.76 14.48 19.99
N ARG A 83 3.89 14.61 20.68
CA ARG A 83 5.17 14.03 20.24
C ARG A 83 5.10 12.52 20.11
N ASN A 84 4.52 11.83 21.10
CA ASN A 84 4.36 10.38 21.04
C ASN A 84 3.46 9.96 19.87
N SER A 85 2.34 10.65 19.65
CA SER A 85 1.46 10.35 18.50
C SER A 85 2.14 10.57 17.15
N MET A 86 2.97 11.61 17.02
CA MET A 86 3.79 11.85 15.82
C MET A 86 4.79 10.72 15.60
N ILE A 87 5.50 10.28 16.64
CA ILE A 87 6.48 9.19 16.56
C ILE A 87 5.81 7.90 16.11
N TYR A 88 4.65 7.53 16.69
CA TYR A 88 3.92 6.33 16.27
C TYR A 88 3.42 6.41 14.82
N GLY A 89 3.00 7.60 14.36
CA GLY A 89 2.65 7.82 12.96
C GLY A 89 3.83 7.62 12.01
N ILE A 90 5.01 8.15 12.36
CA ILE A 90 6.24 7.99 11.56
C ILE A 90 6.67 6.52 11.52
N ILE A 91 6.66 5.83 12.67
CA ILE A 91 7.04 4.41 12.73
C ILE A 91 6.13 3.58 11.83
N GLY A 92 4.81 3.82 11.85
CA GLY A 92 3.88 3.12 10.96
C GLY A 92 4.19 3.32 9.48
N LEU A 93 4.48 4.56 9.08
CA LEU A 93 4.87 4.90 7.70
C LEU A 93 6.19 4.24 7.27
N VAL A 94 7.20 4.30 8.14
CA VAL A 94 8.53 3.72 7.88
C VAL A 94 8.44 2.21 7.72
N VAL A 95 7.66 1.51 8.55
CA VAL A 95 7.51 0.04 8.46
C VAL A 95 6.90 -0.37 7.11
N ILE A 96 5.86 0.32 6.64
CA ILE A 96 5.21 -0.01 5.37
C ILE A 96 6.19 0.20 4.20
N ILE A 97 6.92 1.32 4.18
CA ILE A 97 7.89 1.62 3.13
C ILE A 97 9.08 0.66 3.19
N ALA A 98 9.58 0.36 4.39
CA ALA A 98 10.70 -0.55 4.60
C ALA A 98 10.38 -1.98 4.14
N MET A 99 9.14 -2.45 4.36
CA MET A 99 8.71 -3.78 3.90
C MET A 99 8.75 -3.87 2.38
N TRP A 100 8.21 -2.88 1.66
CA TRP A 100 8.28 -2.84 0.19
C TRP A 100 9.70 -2.64 -0.34
N GLY A 101 10.50 -1.80 0.31
CA GLY A 101 11.91 -1.61 -0.04
C GLY A 101 12.71 -2.91 0.10
N LEU A 102 12.49 -3.65 1.19
CA LEU A 102 13.14 -4.93 1.44
C LEU A 102 12.69 -5.99 0.43
N VAL A 103 11.38 -6.11 0.16
CA VAL A 103 10.87 -7.00 -0.89
C VAL A 103 11.50 -6.68 -2.24
N GLY A 104 11.58 -5.39 -2.60
CA GLY A 104 12.20 -4.96 -3.86
C GLY A 104 13.70 -5.30 -3.94
N ILE A 105 14.44 -5.17 -2.84
CA ILE A 105 15.85 -5.58 -2.78
C ILE A 105 15.98 -7.09 -2.97
N VAL A 106 15.15 -7.89 -2.29
CA VAL A 106 15.15 -9.34 -2.42
C VAL A 106 14.83 -9.74 -3.86
N MET A 107 13.79 -9.17 -4.48
CA MET A 107 13.42 -9.47 -5.86
C MET A 107 14.56 -9.14 -6.85
N ARG A 108 15.22 -8.00 -6.70
CA ARG A 108 16.38 -7.62 -7.52
C ARG A 108 17.59 -8.53 -7.28
N THR A 109 17.84 -8.91 -6.04
CA THR A 109 18.99 -9.74 -5.66
C THR A 109 18.87 -11.15 -6.23
N PHE A 110 17.66 -11.70 -6.23
CA PHE A 110 17.37 -13.01 -6.80
C PHE A 110 16.89 -12.95 -8.26
N ASN A 111 16.90 -11.75 -8.87
CA ASN A 111 16.45 -11.48 -10.24
C ASN A 111 15.06 -12.09 -10.55
N VAL A 112 14.13 -11.94 -9.61
CA VAL A 112 12.72 -12.39 -9.68
C VAL A 112 11.84 -11.30 -10.29
N ASP A 113 12.39 -10.49 -11.18
CA ASP A 113 11.65 -9.47 -11.89
C ASP A 113 10.84 -10.17 -13.00
N ASN A 114 9.53 -10.26 -12.79
CA ASN A 114 8.55 -10.85 -13.72
C ASN A 114 8.31 -9.93 -14.94
N THR A 115 9.38 -9.37 -15.52
CA THR A 115 9.37 -8.68 -16.82
C THR A 115 9.92 -9.55 -17.94
N GLY A 116 10.46 -10.72 -17.61
CA GLY A 116 10.50 -11.82 -18.57
C GLY A 116 9.09 -12.34 -18.75
N THR A 117 8.55 -12.25 -19.96
CA THR A 117 7.64 -13.28 -20.46
C THR A 117 8.19 -14.61 -19.96
N LEU A 118 7.50 -15.30 -19.04
CA LEU A 118 7.86 -16.67 -18.73
C LEU A 118 7.90 -17.35 -20.11
N PRO A 119 9.07 -17.80 -20.63
CA PRO A 119 9.05 -18.58 -21.84
C PRO A 119 8.14 -19.76 -21.49
N GLY A 120 7.08 -19.96 -22.28
CA GLY A 120 6.02 -20.95 -22.07
C GLY A 120 6.52 -22.39 -22.22
N ASN A 121 7.63 -22.72 -21.56
CA ASN A 121 8.44 -23.90 -21.74
C ASN A 121 9.03 -24.41 -20.42
N ILE A 122 8.47 -24.05 -19.25
CA ILE A 122 8.58 -24.99 -18.13
C ILE A 122 7.77 -26.23 -18.52
N PRO A 123 8.40 -27.40 -18.75
CA PRO A 123 7.66 -28.60 -19.14
C PRO A 123 6.71 -28.97 -18.00
N SER A 124 5.41 -28.79 -18.24
CA SER A 124 4.37 -29.34 -17.37
C SER A 124 4.21 -30.81 -17.69
N VAL A 125 4.55 -31.69 -16.75
CA VAL A 125 4.12 -33.08 -16.83
C VAL A 125 2.61 -33.13 -16.62
N SER A 126 1.88 -33.53 -17.66
CA SER A 126 0.46 -33.89 -17.58
C SER A 126 0.37 -35.27 -16.92
N PHE A 127 -0.21 -35.31 -15.73
CA PHE A 127 -0.84 -36.53 -15.23
C PHE A 127 -2.31 -36.52 -15.65
#